data_AF-A0A6J5XFI2-F1
#
_entry.id   AF-A0A6J5XFI2-F1
#
_cell.length_a   1.000
_cell.length_b   1.000
_cell.length_c   1.000
_cell.angle_alpha   90.00
_cell.angle_beta   90.00
_cell.angle_gamma   90.00
#
_symmetry.space_group_name_H-M   'P 1'
#
loop_
_entity.id
_entity.type
_entity.pdbx_description
1 polymer ?
#
loop_
_entity_poly.entity_id
_entity_poly.type
_entity_poly.pdbx_seq_one_letter_code
_entity_poly.pdbx_strand_id
1 'polypeptide(L)'
;MDEIPNLSLRDGEKSMNGHVEGKDIMGFEALNRRAVAVVVDPIQSVKGKVVIDAFRLINPNTALIHGLNRNYYSLAVNFRMNGLEEKMLLNLHKKKWTDGLTMRQFDAHSKTNEQTLQEMSNLAIKYNNALLEDGDAQPEKLAIANVGRADAKKHLEEHVYNMMSSNIAQTLGTVLDTVAF
;
A
#
# COMPACT_ATOMS: atom_id res chain seq x y z
N MET A 1 -3.46 3.56 19.18
CA MET A 1 -3.54 4.95 18.72
C MET A 1 -3.08 4.90 17.28
N ASP A 2 -4.01 4.69 16.36
CA ASP A 2 -3.66 4.55 14.95
C ASP A 2 -3.46 5.94 14.36
N GLU A 3 -2.33 6.14 13.70
CA GLU A 3 -1.95 7.39 13.06
C GLU A 3 -2.99 7.77 12.01
N ILE A 4 -3.56 8.97 12.15
CA ILE A 4 -4.38 9.59 11.11
C ILE A 4 -3.53 9.61 9.83
N PRO A 5 -4.05 9.15 8.67
CA PRO A 5 -3.27 9.17 7.43
C PRO A 5 -2.74 10.57 7.17
N ASN A 6 -1.44 10.67 6.91
CA ASN A 6 -0.78 11.95 6.68
C ASN A 6 -1.36 12.59 5.41
N LEU A 7 -2.05 13.72 5.60
CA LEU A 7 -2.54 14.55 4.52
C LEU A 7 -1.36 15.37 4.00
N SER A 8 -0.90 15.07 2.79
CA SER A 8 0.08 15.92 2.12
C SER A 8 -0.62 16.90 1.20
N LEU A 9 -0.39 18.18 1.42
CA LEU A 9 -0.83 19.24 0.53
C LEU A 9 -0.18 19.03 -0.85
N ARG A 10 -0.98 19.07 -1.91
CA ARG A 10 -0.47 19.25 -3.27
C ARG A 10 -0.05 20.71 -3.41
N ASP A 11 0.97 20.98 -4.21
CA ASP A 11 1.29 22.37 -4.60
C ASP A 11 0.08 22.97 -5.30
N GLY A 12 -0.69 23.80 -4.59
CA GLY A 12 -1.99 24.33 -5.03
C GLY A 12 -1.94 25.04 -6.38
N GLU A 13 -0.76 25.56 -6.77
CA GLU A 13 -0.54 26.20 -8.05
C GLU A 13 -0.75 25.25 -9.24
N LYS A 14 -0.33 23.99 -9.17
CA LYS A 14 -0.54 23.05 -10.29
C LYS A 14 -1.98 22.57 -10.41
N SER A 15 -2.76 22.65 -9.33
CA SER A 15 -4.07 22.03 -9.24
C SER A 15 -5.24 22.94 -9.61
N MET A 16 -5.05 24.27 -9.65
CA MET A 16 -6.10 25.26 -9.93
C MET A 16 -5.82 26.15 -11.15
N ASN A 17 -4.87 25.74 -12.01
CA ASN A 17 -4.48 26.48 -13.22
C ASN A 17 -5.47 26.33 -14.40
N GLY A 18 -6.56 25.60 -14.23
CA GLY A 18 -7.61 25.45 -15.23
C GLY A 18 -8.47 26.71 -15.35
N HIS A 19 -8.38 27.42 -16.47
CA HIS A 19 -9.21 28.61 -16.76
C HIS A 19 -10.74 28.30 -16.78
N VAL A 20 -11.11 27.03 -16.95
CA VAL A 20 -12.49 26.53 -16.94
C VAL A 20 -12.98 26.32 -15.50
N GLU A 21 -12.17 25.68 -14.65
CA GLU A 21 -12.54 25.36 -13.26
C GLU A 21 -12.77 26.62 -12.42
N GLY A 22 -11.98 27.68 -12.64
CA GLY A 22 -12.16 28.95 -11.94
C GLY A 22 -13.53 29.59 -12.17
N LYS A 23 -14.10 29.45 -13.38
CA LYS A 23 -15.42 30.04 -13.72
C LYS A 23 -16.56 29.30 -13.04
N ASP A 24 -16.49 27.97 -13.00
CA ASP A 24 -17.52 27.15 -12.37
C ASP A 24 -17.54 27.37 -10.85
N ILE A 25 -16.36 27.46 -10.21
CA ILE A 25 -16.26 27.74 -8.78
C ILE A 25 -16.87 29.12 -8.43
N MET A 26 -16.63 30.14 -9.26
CA MET A 26 -17.28 31.46 -9.10
C MET A 26 -18.81 31.37 -9.22
N GLY A 27 -19.32 30.53 -10.12
CA GLY A 27 -20.76 30.26 -10.26
C GLY A 27 -21.37 29.64 -8.99
N PHE A 28 -20.71 28.63 -8.42
CA PHE A 28 -21.16 28.00 -7.17
C PHE A 28 -21.03 28.92 -5.94
N GLU A 29 -20.05 29.83 -5.92
CA GLU A 29 -19.89 30.82 -4.85
C GLU A 29 -20.98 31.90 -4.90
N ALA A 30 -21.46 32.26 -6.10
CA ALA A 30 -22.60 33.15 -6.27
C ALA A 30 -23.90 32.54 -5.71
N LEU A 31 -24.05 31.21 -5.82
CA LEU A 31 -25.18 30.48 -5.24
C LEU A 31 -25.04 30.31 -3.71
N ASN A 32 -23.85 30.00 -3.22
CA ASN A 32 -23.57 29.83 -1.80
C ASN A 32 -22.17 30.33 -1.43
N ARG A 33 -22.12 31.38 -0.58
CA ARG A 33 -20.88 31.96 -0.05
C ARG A 33 -20.00 30.98 0.73
N ARG A 34 -20.53 29.83 1.14
CA ARG A 34 -19.80 28.78 1.85
C ARG A 34 -19.32 27.63 0.94
N ALA A 35 -19.44 27.77 -0.38
CA ALA A 35 -18.92 26.79 -1.33
C ALA A 35 -17.41 26.53 -1.12
N VAL A 36 -16.99 25.28 -1.33
CA VAL A 36 -15.61 24.81 -1.20
C VAL A 36 -15.33 23.88 -2.37
N ALA A 37 -14.23 24.11 -3.08
CA ALA A 37 -13.74 23.20 -4.11
C ALA A 37 -12.83 22.17 -3.46
N VAL A 38 -13.05 20.88 -3.70
CA VAL A 38 -12.21 19.79 -3.18
C VAL A 38 -11.52 19.12 -4.35
N VAL A 39 -10.20 18.99 -4.27
CA VAL A 39 -9.38 18.31 -5.29
C VAL A 39 -8.78 17.06 -4.69
N VAL A 40 -8.92 15.95 -5.40
CA VAL A 40 -8.41 14.64 -5.01
C VAL A 40 -7.44 14.17 -6.08
N ASP A 41 -6.24 13.74 -5.69
CA ASP A 41 -5.27 13.12 -6.60
C ASP A 41 -5.17 11.61 -6.33
N PRO A 42 -5.92 10.77 -7.08
CA PRO A 42 -5.92 9.33 -6.86
C PRO A 42 -4.62 8.65 -7.32
N ILE A 43 -3.82 9.30 -8.18
CA ILE A 43 -2.57 8.73 -8.72
C ILE A 43 -1.46 8.82 -7.66
N GLN A 44 -1.41 9.94 -6.95
CA GLN A 44 -0.41 10.18 -5.90
C GLN A 44 -0.84 9.64 -4.53
N SER A 45 -2.12 9.29 -4.36
CA SER A 45 -2.62 8.67 -3.15
C SER A 45 -2.20 7.20 -3.08
N VAL A 46 -1.57 6.80 -1.97
CA VAL A 46 -1.10 5.43 -1.72
C VAL A 46 -1.58 4.96 -0.34
N LYS A 47 -1.45 3.67 -0.05
CA LYS A 47 -1.84 3.14 1.27
C LYS A 47 -1.11 3.91 2.38
N GLY A 48 -1.87 4.52 3.30
CA GLY A 48 -1.34 5.34 4.39
C GLY A 48 -1.16 6.84 4.07
N LYS A 49 -1.35 7.26 2.81
CA LYS A 49 -1.22 8.65 2.37
C LYS A 49 -2.32 9.00 1.36
N VAL A 50 -3.22 9.87 1.77
CA VAL A 50 -4.33 10.35 0.93
C VAL A 50 -4.04 11.79 0.53
N VAL A 51 -4.01 12.06 -0.78
CA VAL A 51 -3.73 13.40 -1.34
C VAL A 51 -5.07 14.06 -1.67
N ILE A 52 -5.54 14.90 -0.74
CA ILE A 52 -6.79 15.66 -0.85
C ILE A 52 -6.55 17.07 -0.34
N ASP A 53 -6.99 18.06 -1.11
CA ASP A 53 -6.99 19.45 -0.71
C ASP A 53 -8.38 20.08 -0.88
N ALA A 54 -8.68 21.05 -0.02
CA ALA A 54 -9.88 21.87 -0.13
C ALA A 54 -9.47 23.33 -0.32
N PHE A 55 -10.15 24.04 -1.20
CA PHE A 55 -9.85 25.44 -1.55
C PHE A 55 -11.12 26.30 -1.59
N ARG A 56 -10.93 27.59 -1.36
CA ARG A 56 -11.93 28.62 -1.67
C ARG A 56 -11.27 29.80 -2.38
N LEU A 57 -12.01 30.43 -3.28
CA LEU A 57 -11.61 31.65 -3.94
C LEU A 57 -11.58 32.83 -2.96
N ILE A 58 -10.72 33.79 -3.26
CA ILE A 58 -10.65 35.08 -2.58
C ILE A 58 -11.30 36.10 -3.50
N ASN A 59 -12.10 37.01 -2.94
CA ASN A 59 -12.63 38.13 -3.72
C ASN A 59 -11.46 38.97 -4.26
N PRO A 60 -11.39 39.25 -5.57
CA PRO A 60 -10.25 39.92 -6.19
C PRO A 60 -9.99 41.32 -5.59
N ASN A 61 -11.05 42.02 -5.20
CA ASN A 61 -10.95 43.31 -4.52
C ASN A 61 -10.24 43.21 -3.16
N THR A 62 -10.54 42.17 -2.37
CA THR A 62 -9.91 41.96 -1.06
C THR A 62 -8.47 41.47 -1.19
N ALA A 63 -8.18 40.61 -2.18
CA ALA A 63 -6.81 40.12 -2.43
C ALA A 63 -5.85 41.27 -2.78
N LEU A 64 -6.29 42.18 -3.67
CA LEU A 64 -5.51 43.34 -4.09
C LEU A 64 -5.26 44.32 -2.95
N ILE A 65 -6.28 44.61 -2.13
CA ILE A 65 -6.17 45.52 -0.96
C ILE A 65 -5.18 44.99 0.08
N HIS A 66 -5.12 43.67 0.26
CA HIS A 66 -4.19 43.02 1.19
C HIS A 66 -2.82 42.70 0.57
N GLY A 67 -2.55 43.13 -0.67
CA GLY A 67 -1.27 42.86 -1.36
C GLY A 67 -1.00 41.39 -1.65
N LEU A 68 -2.04 40.55 -1.61
CA LEU A 68 -1.95 39.12 -1.85
C LEU A 68 -2.04 38.86 -3.37
N ASN A 69 -0.95 38.41 -3.99
CA ASN A 69 -0.94 37.93 -5.38
C ASN A 69 -1.50 36.49 -5.47
N ARG A 70 -2.66 36.24 -4.86
CA ARG A 70 -3.29 34.92 -4.79
C ARG A 70 -4.80 35.06 -4.89
N ASN A 71 -5.41 34.18 -5.68
CA ASN A 71 -6.85 34.18 -5.95
C ASN A 71 -7.62 33.15 -5.11
N TYR A 72 -6.92 32.37 -4.28
CA TYR A 72 -7.50 31.31 -3.46
C TYR A 72 -6.67 31.04 -2.21
N TYR A 73 -7.29 30.35 -1.24
CA TYR A 73 -6.62 29.81 -0.06
C TYR A 73 -7.03 28.36 0.19
N SER A 74 -6.15 27.58 0.81
CA SER A 74 -6.43 26.20 1.22
C SER A 74 -7.16 26.16 2.56
N LEU A 75 -7.99 25.15 2.73
CA LEU A 75 -8.71 24.82 3.95
C LEU A 75 -8.14 23.51 4.52
N ALA A 76 -7.93 23.48 5.83
CA ALA A 76 -7.54 22.26 6.52
C ALA A 76 -8.67 21.23 6.46
N VAL A 77 -8.36 20.01 6.03
CA VAL A 77 -9.30 18.89 5.94
C VAL A 77 -9.00 17.91 7.06
N ASN A 78 -10.03 17.58 7.86
CA ASN A 78 -9.93 16.56 8.91
C ASN A 78 -10.93 15.44 8.66
N PHE A 79 -10.55 14.22 9.03
CA PHE A 79 -11.43 13.05 8.99
C PHE A 79 -12.19 12.92 10.31
N ARG A 80 -13.46 12.53 10.21
CA ARG A 80 -14.28 12.11 11.35
C ARG A 80 -14.75 10.68 11.08
N MET A 81 -14.48 9.77 12.00
CA MET A 81 -14.93 8.39 11.91
C MET A 81 -15.58 8.00 13.23
N ASN A 82 -16.77 7.42 13.16
CA ASN A 82 -17.48 6.89 14.31
C ASN A 82 -16.98 5.48 14.66
N GLY A 83 -17.08 5.06 15.91
CA GLY A 83 -16.63 3.74 16.34
C GLY A 83 -17.38 2.58 15.65
N LEU A 84 -18.61 2.81 15.19
CA LEU A 84 -19.34 1.83 14.38
C LEU A 84 -18.80 1.72 12.94
N GLU A 85 -18.46 2.86 12.33
CA GLU A 85 -17.86 2.92 11.01
C GLU A 85 -16.48 2.27 11.03
N GLU A 86 -15.68 2.55 12.07
CA GLU A 86 -14.39 1.92 12.29
C GLU A 86 -14.53 0.39 12.37
N LYS A 87 -15.43 -0.12 13.22
CA LYS A 87 -15.69 -1.56 13.33
C LYS A 87 -16.15 -2.18 12.01
N MET A 88 -17.01 -1.49 11.27
CA MET A 88 -17.47 -1.95 9.95
C MET A 88 -16.32 -2.00 8.94
N LEU A 89 -15.51 -0.95 8.86
CA LEU A 89 -14.35 -0.87 7.96
C LEU A 89 -13.27 -1.88 8.31
N LEU A 90 -13.07 -2.14 9.61
CA LEU A 90 -12.18 -3.20 10.08
C LEU A 90 -12.68 -4.60 9.70
N ASN A 91 -13.99 -4.79 9.51
CA ASN A 91 -14.55 -6.09 9.12
C ASN A 91 -14.46 -6.38 7.61
N LEU A 92 -14.34 -5.36 6.75
CA LEU A 92 -14.33 -5.51 5.29
C LEU A 92 -13.13 -6.31 4.75
N HIS A 93 -11.98 -6.25 5.42
CA HIS A 93 -10.74 -6.91 4.97
C HIS A 93 -10.37 -8.15 5.81
N LYS A 94 -11.22 -8.53 6.77
CA LYS A 94 -10.97 -9.74 7.55
C LYS A 94 -11.17 -10.97 6.67
N LYS A 95 -10.16 -11.83 6.63
CA LYS A 95 -10.31 -13.19 6.09
C LYS A 95 -11.43 -13.89 6.86
N LYS A 96 -12.21 -14.73 6.18
CA LYS A 96 -13.28 -15.46 6.88
C LYS A 96 -12.58 -16.39 7.87
N TRP A 97 -13.07 -16.44 9.10
CA TRP A 97 -12.49 -17.32 10.12
C TRP A 97 -12.53 -18.80 9.68
N THR A 98 -13.52 -19.16 8.84
CA THR A 98 -13.66 -20.47 8.21
C THR A 98 -12.53 -20.80 7.22
N ASP A 99 -11.86 -19.81 6.64
CA ASP A 99 -10.75 -20.04 5.69
C ASP A 99 -9.58 -20.77 6.38
N GLY A 100 -9.45 -20.64 7.70
CA GLY A 100 -8.46 -21.39 8.49
C GLY A 100 -8.87 -22.82 8.84
N LEU A 101 -10.16 -23.15 8.69
CA LEU A 101 -10.71 -24.50 8.92
C LEU A 101 -10.85 -25.30 7.62
N THR A 102 -10.83 -24.63 6.47
CA THR A 102 -10.85 -25.34 5.18
C THR A 102 -9.51 -26.00 4.92
N MET A 103 -9.49 -27.33 4.90
CA MET A 103 -8.32 -28.08 4.48
C MET A 103 -8.19 -28.09 2.96
N ARG A 104 -6.95 -27.90 2.48
CA ARG A 104 -6.61 -28.05 1.06
C ARG A 104 -6.58 -29.53 0.69
N GLN A 105 -6.89 -29.85 -0.56
CA GLN A 105 -6.77 -31.22 -1.07
C GLN A 105 -5.31 -31.71 -0.95
N PHE A 106 -5.14 -32.92 -0.40
CA PHE A 106 -3.82 -33.48 -0.13
C PHE A 106 -2.98 -33.65 -1.39
N ASP A 107 -3.58 -34.11 -2.49
CA ASP A 107 -2.87 -34.31 -3.76
C ASP A 107 -2.33 -32.98 -4.32
N ALA A 108 -3.15 -31.93 -4.29
CA ALA A 108 -2.77 -30.61 -4.75
C ALA A 108 -1.65 -30.01 -3.87
N HIS A 109 -1.77 -30.15 -2.54
CA HIS A 109 -0.75 -29.67 -1.61
C HIS A 109 0.57 -30.42 -1.75
N SER A 110 0.53 -31.74 -1.91
CA SER A 110 1.71 -32.57 -2.14
C SER A 110 2.43 -32.16 -3.42
N LYS A 111 1.67 -31.91 -4.50
CA LYS A 111 2.23 -31.43 -5.78
C LYS A 111 2.87 -30.05 -5.64
N THR A 112 2.25 -29.12 -4.91
CA THR A 112 2.86 -27.81 -4.63
C THR A 112 4.16 -27.96 -3.83
N ASN A 113 4.17 -28.80 -2.81
CA ASN A 113 5.37 -29.04 -2.00
C ASN A 113 6.52 -29.63 -2.83
N GLU A 114 6.22 -30.60 -3.71
CA GLU A 114 7.21 -31.18 -4.61
C GLU A 114 7.81 -30.13 -5.56
N GLN A 115 6.95 -29.30 -6.17
CA GLN A 115 7.39 -28.21 -7.05
C GLN A 115 8.29 -27.21 -6.31
N THR A 116 7.89 -26.77 -5.11
CA THR A 116 8.68 -25.83 -4.32
C THR A 116 10.00 -26.45 -3.85
N LEU A 117 10.04 -27.75 -3.50
CA LEU A 117 11.28 -28.46 -3.17
C LEU A 117 12.22 -28.55 -4.38
N GLN A 118 11.69 -28.79 -5.57
CA GLN A 118 12.49 -28.83 -6.80
C GLN A 118 13.09 -27.45 -7.12
N GLU A 119 12.31 -26.38 -6.97
CA GLU A 119 12.80 -25.00 -7.11
C GLU A 119 13.86 -24.66 -6.07
N MET A 120 13.65 -25.05 -4.80
CA MET A 120 14.62 -24.87 -3.72
C MET A 120 15.92 -25.63 -4.01
N SER A 121 15.86 -26.85 -4.55
CA SER A 121 17.05 -27.60 -4.96
C SER A 121 17.84 -26.85 -6.04
N ASN A 122 17.14 -26.30 -7.03
CA ASN A 122 17.77 -25.50 -8.09
C ASN A 122 18.41 -24.22 -7.53
N LEU A 123 17.74 -23.56 -6.58
CA LEU A 123 18.28 -22.38 -5.89
C LEU A 123 19.48 -22.72 -5.00
N ALA A 124 19.48 -23.88 -4.34
CA ALA A 124 20.61 -24.33 -3.52
C ALA A 124 21.86 -24.58 -4.38
N ILE A 125 21.71 -25.20 -5.56
CA ILE A 125 22.81 -25.37 -6.52
C ILE A 125 23.32 -24.01 -6.99
N LYS A 126 22.41 -23.08 -7.35
CA LYS A 126 22.79 -21.72 -7.75
C LYS A 126 23.52 -20.97 -6.64
N TYR A 127 23.06 -21.09 -5.40
CA TYR A 127 23.69 -20.47 -4.24
C TYR A 127 25.10 -21.03 -4.02
N ASN A 128 25.27 -22.36 -4.10
CA ASN A 128 26.59 -22.98 -3.98
C ASN A 128 27.54 -22.53 -5.10
N ASN A 129 27.07 -22.45 -6.34
CA ASN A 129 27.87 -21.94 -7.46
C ASN A 129 28.26 -20.47 -7.26
N ALA A 130 27.34 -19.63 -6.79
CA ALA A 130 27.62 -18.23 -6.48
C ALA A 130 28.68 -18.09 -5.37
N LEU A 131 28.60 -18.90 -4.31
CA LEU A 131 29.61 -18.91 -3.25
C LEU A 131 31.01 -19.33 -3.75
N LEU A 132 31.07 -20.27 -4.71
CA LEU A 132 32.34 -20.68 -5.32
C LEU A 132 32.92 -19.58 -6.23
N GLU A 133 32.08 -18.84 -6.96
CA GLU A 133 32.48 -17.70 -7.80
C GLU A 133 32.94 -16.50 -6.96
N ASP A 134 32.28 -16.24 -5.83
CA ASP A 134 32.51 -15.05 -5.01
C ASP A 134 33.85 -15.12 -4.22
N GLY A 135 34.39 -16.32 -3.97
CA GLY A 135 35.74 -16.52 -3.40
C GLY A 135 36.06 -15.63 -2.18
N ASP A 136 37.28 -15.07 -2.14
CA ASP A 136 37.73 -14.08 -1.14
C ASP A 136 37.52 -12.62 -1.60
N ALA A 137 36.55 -12.36 -2.50
CA ALA A 137 36.32 -11.02 -2.98
C ALA A 137 35.84 -10.07 -1.86
N GLN A 138 36.28 -8.82 -1.91
CA GLN A 138 35.87 -7.78 -0.96
C GLN A 138 34.34 -7.55 -1.01
N PRO A 139 33.66 -7.42 0.14
CA PRO A 139 32.19 -7.37 0.21
C PRO A 139 31.57 -6.19 -0.55
N GLU A 140 32.28 -5.08 -0.70
CA GLU A 140 31.80 -3.91 -1.45
C GLU A 140 31.75 -4.16 -2.97
N LYS A 141 32.71 -4.93 -3.51
CA LYS A 141 32.70 -5.31 -4.93
C LYS A 141 31.64 -6.36 -5.22
N LEU A 142 31.41 -7.27 -4.27
CA LEU A 142 30.31 -8.25 -4.34
C LEU A 142 28.94 -7.56 -4.31
N ALA A 143 28.75 -6.55 -3.45
CA ALA A 143 27.51 -5.79 -3.40
C ALA A 143 27.18 -5.13 -4.75
N ILE A 144 28.17 -4.55 -5.43
CA ILE A 144 28.00 -3.93 -6.75
C ILE A 144 27.77 -4.99 -7.84
N ALA A 145 28.52 -6.10 -7.81
CA ALA A 145 28.39 -7.19 -8.79
C ALA A 145 27.06 -7.96 -8.68
N ASN A 146 26.49 -8.02 -7.47
CA ASN A 146 25.23 -8.70 -7.21
C ASN A 146 24.00 -7.81 -7.49
N VAL A 147 24.18 -6.53 -7.79
CA VAL A 147 23.07 -5.67 -8.23
C VAL A 147 22.50 -6.21 -9.54
N GLY A 148 21.21 -6.56 -9.52
CA GLY A 148 20.49 -7.09 -10.68
C GLY A 148 20.54 -8.62 -10.84
N ARG A 149 21.34 -9.33 -10.02
CA ARG A 149 21.28 -10.79 -9.89
C ARG A 149 20.25 -11.17 -8.83
N ALA A 150 19.46 -12.22 -9.08
CA ALA A 150 18.52 -12.73 -8.08
C ALA A 150 19.28 -13.34 -6.90
N ASP A 151 19.09 -12.80 -5.70
CA ASP A 151 19.72 -13.29 -4.48
C ASP A 151 19.14 -14.67 -4.10
N ALA A 152 19.89 -15.73 -4.40
CA ALA A 152 19.47 -17.11 -4.16
C ALA A 152 19.26 -17.40 -2.68
N LYS A 153 20.00 -16.77 -1.77
CA LYS A 153 19.84 -16.95 -0.32
C LYS A 153 18.49 -16.42 0.14
N LYS A 154 18.17 -15.18 -0.26
CA LYS A 154 16.90 -14.54 0.10
C LYS A 154 15.69 -15.33 -0.41
N HIS A 155 15.77 -15.83 -1.65
CA HIS A 155 14.69 -16.66 -2.21
C HIS A 155 14.55 -18.01 -1.50
N LEU A 156 15.66 -18.66 -1.12
CA LEU A 156 15.62 -19.89 -0.32
C LEU A 156 14.91 -19.66 1.02
N GLU A 157 15.26 -18.59 1.74
CA GLU A 157 14.62 -18.25 3.01
C GLU A 157 13.11 -18.01 2.85
N GLU A 158 12.70 -17.31 1.78
CA GLU A 158 11.29 -17.05 1.47
C GLU A 158 10.52 -18.35 1.15
N HIS A 159 11.07 -19.23 0.31
CA HIS A 159 10.42 -20.50 -0.02
C HIS A 159 10.29 -21.42 1.19
N VAL A 160 11.34 -21.50 2.03
CA VAL A 160 11.32 -22.26 3.29
C VAL A 160 10.22 -21.74 4.21
N TYR A 161 10.14 -20.42 4.40
CA TYR A 161 9.12 -19.79 5.25
C TYR A 161 7.69 -20.10 4.77
N ASN A 162 7.45 -19.96 3.46
CA ASN A 162 6.14 -20.22 2.88
C ASN A 162 5.75 -21.71 2.94
N MET A 163 6.69 -22.61 2.64
CA MET A 163 6.46 -24.06 2.71
C MET A 163 6.17 -24.51 4.14
N MET A 164 6.96 -24.07 5.12
CA MET A 164 6.72 -24.41 6.52
C MET A 164 5.37 -23.88 7.00
N SER A 165 5.05 -22.61 6.71
CA SER A 165 3.76 -22.01 7.10
C SER A 165 2.58 -22.79 6.52
N SER A 166 2.68 -23.19 5.25
CA SER A 166 1.66 -23.97 4.55
C SER A 166 1.50 -25.37 5.15
N ASN A 167 2.61 -26.06 5.44
CA ASN A 167 2.60 -27.43 5.97
C ASN A 167 2.13 -27.46 7.43
N ILE A 168 2.57 -26.52 8.26
CA ILE A 168 2.13 -26.40 9.66
C ILE A 168 0.63 -26.12 9.72
N ALA A 169 0.13 -25.21 8.89
CA ALA A 169 -1.31 -24.93 8.84
C ALA A 169 -2.11 -26.17 8.41
N GLN A 170 -1.60 -26.95 7.46
CA GLN A 170 -2.27 -28.17 7.00
C GLN A 170 -2.25 -29.28 8.06
N THR A 171 -1.12 -29.54 8.71
CA THR A 171 -1.04 -30.56 9.77
C THR A 171 -1.88 -30.18 10.99
N LEU A 172 -1.86 -28.90 11.38
CA LEU A 172 -2.73 -28.42 12.45
C LEU A 172 -4.21 -28.55 12.05
N GLY A 173 -4.55 -28.21 10.81
CA GLY A 173 -5.89 -28.40 10.25
C GLY A 173 -6.36 -29.85 10.33
N THR A 174 -5.50 -30.80 9.95
CA THR A 174 -5.83 -32.23 10.02
C THR A 174 -6.07 -32.71 11.45
N VAL A 175 -5.22 -32.30 12.39
CA VAL A 175 -5.30 -32.73 13.78
C VAL A 175 -6.54 -32.13 14.44
N LEU A 176 -6.83 -30.86 14.16
CA LEU A 176 -8.04 -30.22 14.67
C LEU A 176 -9.29 -30.90 14.13
N ASP A 177 -9.33 -31.22 12.83
CA ASP A 177 -10.47 -31.89 12.20
C ASP A 177 -10.77 -33.23 12.88
N THR A 178 -9.73 -34.03 13.18
CA THR A 178 -9.90 -35.35 13.86
C THR A 178 -10.39 -35.29 15.31
N VAL A 179 -10.22 -34.16 16.00
CA VAL A 179 -10.57 -34.01 17.43
C VAL A 179 -11.88 -33.24 17.59
N ALA A 180 -12.13 -32.25 16.73
CA ALA A 180 -13.29 -31.37 16.83
C ALA A 180 -14.53 -31.90 16.10
N PHE A 181 -14.34 -32.70 15.05
CA PHE A 181 -15.42 -33.27 14.22
C PHE A 181 -15.35 -34.80 14.21
#